data_AF-A0A087AD76-F1
#
_entry.id   AF-A0A087AD76-F1
#
_cell.length_a   1.000
_cell.length_b   1.000
_cell.length_c   1.000
_cell.angle_alpha   90.00
_cell.angle_beta   90.00
_cell.angle_gamma   90.00
#
_symmetry.space_group_name_H-M   'P 1'
#
loop_
_entity.id
_entity.type
_entity.pdbx_description
1 polymer ?
#
loop_
_entity_poly.entity_id
_entity_poly.type
_entity_poly.pdbx_seq_one_letter_code
_entity_poly.pdbx_strand_id
1 'polypeptide(L)'
;MPTERPLFLLAQWNFADLPHMDGYPTDGLLQLFIVEDVEAEHSWEIRYLPASLLSDVREVAPSWTSGLNDLPFNGPDVTFKLVGAPICNPMDMSDRGIEDLIDECLDQLGDEARDFYDDNDADIDDLLFELLGTGGHLLGGHPTFTQNDPRDWLDDDDDLVQLAQIDSIEFSMMLGDNGIGHILIPRDALRAWDLSRAVYQWDCY
;
A
#
# COMPACT_ATOMS: atom_id res chain seq x y z
N MET A 1 22.72 -16.64 -20.58
CA MET A 1 22.38 -16.93 -19.18
C MET A 1 21.21 -16.03 -18.84
N PRO A 2 20.08 -16.53 -18.32
CA PRO A 2 19.12 -15.62 -17.73
C PRO A 2 19.82 -14.95 -16.56
N THR A 3 19.92 -13.63 -16.61
CA THR A 3 20.45 -12.82 -15.53
C THR A 3 19.40 -12.83 -14.42
N GLU A 4 19.49 -13.77 -13.48
CA GLU A 4 18.71 -13.72 -12.24
C GLU A 4 19.11 -12.43 -11.51
N ARG A 5 18.28 -11.39 -11.61
CA ARG A 5 18.48 -10.16 -10.85
C ARG A 5 18.07 -10.45 -9.40
N PRO A 6 18.91 -10.13 -8.40
CA PRO A 6 18.53 -10.29 -7.01
C PRO A 6 17.36 -9.37 -6.66
N LEU A 7 16.47 -9.85 -5.80
CA LEU A 7 15.38 -9.06 -5.22
C LEU A 7 15.79 -8.55 -3.82
N PHE A 8 15.29 -7.38 -3.46
CA PHE A 8 15.57 -6.66 -2.22
C PHE A 8 14.32 -6.59 -1.36
N LEU A 9 14.45 -6.88 -0.07
CA LEU A 9 13.32 -6.82 0.85
C LEU A 9 12.95 -5.35 1.10
N LEU A 10 11.77 -4.92 0.66
CA LEU A 10 11.25 -3.58 0.91
C LEU A 10 10.55 -3.52 2.26
N ALA A 11 9.68 -4.49 2.55
CA ALA A 11 8.91 -4.53 3.79
C ALA A 11 8.59 -5.96 4.23
N GLN A 12 8.44 -6.12 5.55
CA GLN A 12 8.01 -7.37 6.17
C GLN A 12 7.06 -7.07 7.34
N TRP A 13 5.87 -7.67 7.31
CA TRP A 13 4.90 -7.63 8.39
C TRP A 13 4.90 -8.95 9.14
N ASN A 14 5.11 -8.91 10.45
CA ASN A 14 4.93 -10.07 11.32
C ASN A 14 3.54 -9.99 11.97
N PHE A 15 2.59 -10.82 11.53
CA PHE A 15 1.22 -10.75 12.05
C PHE A 15 1.11 -11.09 13.54
N ALA A 16 2.09 -11.82 14.10
CA ALA A 16 2.13 -12.10 15.53
C ALA A 16 2.44 -10.86 16.38
N ASP A 17 3.05 -9.82 15.79
CA ASP A 17 3.41 -8.57 16.45
C ASP A 17 2.42 -7.42 16.17
N LEU A 18 1.45 -7.64 15.28
CA LEU A 18 0.47 -6.65 14.86
C LEU A 18 -0.89 -6.86 15.57
N PRO A 19 -1.72 -5.81 15.70
CA PRO A 19 -3.10 -5.98 16.13
C PRO A 19 -3.83 -6.94 15.19
N HIS A 20 -4.63 -7.85 15.77
CA HIS A 20 -5.41 -8.78 14.98
C HIS A 20 -6.49 -8.04 14.16
N MET A 21 -6.63 -8.43 12.90
CA MET A 21 -7.62 -7.91 11.97
C MET A 21 -8.42 -9.07 11.37
N ASP A 22 -9.73 -8.90 11.26
CA ASP A 22 -10.61 -9.91 10.67
C ASP A 22 -10.24 -10.15 9.20
N GLY A 23 -10.12 -11.43 8.81
CA GLY A 23 -9.72 -11.82 7.46
C GLY A 23 -8.21 -11.83 7.21
N TYR A 24 -7.38 -11.45 8.20
CA TYR A 24 -5.92 -11.53 8.14
C TYR A 24 -5.40 -12.69 9.00
N PRO A 25 -4.19 -13.23 8.71
CA PRO A 25 -3.52 -14.18 9.59
C PRO A 25 -3.29 -13.62 10.98
N THR A 26 -3.16 -14.53 11.94
CA THR A 26 -2.80 -14.20 13.34
C THR A 26 -1.30 -14.36 13.61
N ASP A 27 -0.57 -14.98 12.68
CA ASP A 27 0.86 -15.24 12.76
C ASP A 27 1.47 -15.27 11.35
N GLY A 28 2.78 -15.56 11.26
CA GLY A 28 3.49 -15.62 9.99
C GLY A 28 3.98 -14.27 9.48
N LEU A 29 4.75 -14.32 8.40
CA LEU A 29 5.40 -13.15 7.81
C LEU A 29 4.87 -12.90 6.41
N LEU A 30 4.27 -11.72 6.17
CA LEU A 30 4.10 -11.18 4.82
C LEU A 30 5.37 -10.43 4.43
N GLN A 31 5.87 -10.66 3.22
CA GLN A 31 7.07 -10.01 2.71
C GLN A 31 6.83 -9.47 1.31
N LEU A 32 7.36 -8.27 1.06
CA LEU A 32 7.44 -7.64 -0.25
C LEU A 32 8.91 -7.45 -0.63
N PHE A 33 9.27 -7.98 -1.80
CA PHE A 33 10.56 -7.74 -2.41
C PHE A 33 10.41 -6.99 -3.74
N ILE A 34 11.43 -6.21 -4.11
CA ILE A 34 11.51 -5.41 -5.35
C ILE A 34 12.87 -5.62 -6.04
N VAL A 35 13.02 -5.30 -7.32
CA VAL A 35 14.35 -5.22 -7.98
C VAL A 35 14.97 -3.82 -7.83
N GLU A 36 16.27 -3.71 -8.14
CA GLU A 36 17.06 -2.46 -8.16
C GLU A 36 16.73 -1.50 -9.32
N ASP A 37 15.55 -1.62 -9.92
CA ASP A 37 15.12 -0.97 -11.17
C ASP A 37 13.59 -0.88 -11.13
N VAL A 38 13.09 0.13 -10.43
CA VAL A 38 11.66 0.33 -10.13
C VAL A 38 10.81 0.65 -11.37
N GLU A 39 11.43 0.95 -12.51
CA GLU A 39 10.77 1.19 -13.80
C GLU A 39 10.54 -0.11 -14.60
N ALA A 40 11.11 -1.24 -14.17
CA ALA A 40 10.87 -2.52 -14.81
C ALA A 40 9.49 -3.09 -14.44
N GLU A 41 8.65 -3.37 -15.43
CA GLU A 41 7.39 -4.10 -15.23
C GLU A 41 7.62 -5.46 -14.54
N HIS A 42 6.73 -5.85 -13.63
CA HIS A 42 6.74 -7.14 -12.90
C HIS A 42 8.05 -7.42 -12.12
N SER A 43 8.51 -6.41 -11.39
CA SER A 43 9.80 -6.42 -10.71
C SER A 43 9.72 -6.65 -9.20
N TRP A 44 8.69 -7.33 -8.74
CA TRP A 44 8.43 -7.58 -7.33
C TRP A 44 8.14 -9.05 -7.05
N GLU A 45 8.23 -9.43 -5.77
CA GLU A 45 7.74 -10.71 -5.25
C GLU A 45 7.01 -10.45 -3.94
N ILE A 46 5.75 -10.90 -3.85
CA ILE A 46 4.95 -10.87 -2.64
C ILE A 46 4.81 -12.30 -2.14
N ARG A 47 5.18 -12.56 -0.89
CA ARG A 47 5.07 -13.91 -0.33
C ARG A 47 4.70 -13.93 1.13
N TYR A 48 4.11 -15.06 1.53
CA TYR A 48 3.78 -15.34 2.92
C TYR A 48 4.55 -16.55 3.44
N LEU A 49 5.18 -16.40 4.59
CA LEU A 49 5.85 -17.47 5.34
C LEU A 49 5.00 -17.84 6.55
N PRO A 50 4.35 -19.02 6.57
CA PRO A 50 3.61 -19.48 7.72
C PRO A 50 4.47 -19.61 8.98
N ALA A 51 3.90 -19.33 10.16
CA ALA A 51 4.62 -19.43 11.43
C ALA A 51 5.23 -20.83 11.69
N SER A 52 4.62 -21.88 11.15
CA SER A 52 5.12 -23.26 11.24
C SER A 52 6.48 -23.46 10.57
N LEU A 53 6.88 -22.59 9.65
CA LEU A 53 8.20 -22.61 9.01
C LEU A 53 9.21 -21.71 9.74
N LEU A 54 8.80 -20.96 10.77
CA LEU A 54 9.65 -20.00 11.47
C LEU A 54 10.48 -20.61 12.62
N SER A 55 10.24 -21.88 12.98
CA SER A 55 10.86 -22.51 14.16
C SER A 55 12.38 -22.67 14.09
N ASP A 56 12.95 -22.65 12.88
CA ASP A 56 14.40 -22.77 12.63
C ASP A 56 14.97 -21.56 11.84
N VAL A 57 14.29 -20.41 11.88
CA VAL A 57 14.69 -19.25 11.08
C VAL A 57 15.82 -18.48 11.73
N ARG A 58 16.85 -18.19 10.93
CA ARG A 58 17.92 -17.26 11.28
C ARG A 58 17.47 -15.86 10.91
N GLU A 59 17.57 -14.93 11.86
CA GLU A 59 17.50 -13.50 11.55
C GLU A 59 18.69 -13.14 10.65
N VAL A 60 18.37 -12.70 9.43
CA VAL A 60 19.36 -12.25 8.45
C VAL A 60 19.11 -10.78 8.25
N ALA A 61 20.05 -9.94 8.67
CA ALA A 61 20.10 -8.56 8.20
C ALA A 61 20.35 -8.62 6.68
N PRO A 62 19.40 -8.16 5.85
CA PRO A 62 19.58 -8.23 4.42
C PRO A 62 20.79 -7.36 4.05
N SER A 63 21.79 -7.96 3.43
CA SER A 63 22.97 -7.25 2.93
C SER A 63 22.87 -7.13 1.42
N TRP A 64 22.79 -5.92 0.91
CA TRP A 64 22.86 -5.65 -0.51
C TRP A 64 24.06 -4.79 -0.88
N THR A 65 24.62 -5.09 -2.04
CA THR A 65 25.54 -4.19 -2.74
C THR A 65 24.77 -3.66 -3.95
N SER A 66 24.19 -2.48 -3.81
CA SER A 66 23.56 -1.79 -4.94
C SER A 66 24.66 -1.26 -5.87
N GLY A 67 24.56 -1.57 -7.15
CA GLY A 67 25.40 -0.99 -8.21
C GLY A 67 24.78 0.24 -8.85
N LEU A 68 23.48 0.47 -8.64
CA LEU A 68 22.67 1.47 -9.36
C LEU A 68 22.16 2.61 -8.46
N ASN A 69 22.19 2.47 -7.14
CA ASN A 69 21.70 3.44 -6.14
C ASN A 69 20.19 3.76 -6.22
N ASP A 70 19.40 2.94 -6.91
CA ASP A 70 17.97 3.17 -7.14
C ASP A 70 17.06 2.42 -6.15
N LEU A 71 17.60 1.95 -5.03
CA LEU A 71 16.78 1.36 -3.97
C LEU A 71 16.15 2.45 -3.10
N PRO A 72 14.94 2.23 -2.54
CA PRO A 72 14.27 3.25 -1.75
C PRO A 72 15.04 3.67 -0.50
N PHE A 73 15.82 2.77 0.11
CA PHE A 73 16.56 3.07 1.34
C PHE A 73 17.86 3.82 1.06
N ASN A 74 18.11 4.89 1.83
CA ASN A 74 19.33 5.71 1.75
C ASN A 74 20.60 5.05 2.31
N GLY A 75 20.63 3.71 2.37
CA GLY A 75 21.78 2.92 2.76
C GLY A 75 21.39 1.51 3.23
N PRO A 76 22.33 0.55 3.20
CA PRO A 76 22.07 -0.85 3.59
C PRO A 76 21.83 -1.04 5.09
N ASP A 77 22.26 -0.09 5.92
CA ASP A 77 22.08 -0.15 7.38
C ASP A 77 20.79 0.55 7.86
N VAL A 78 20.04 1.16 6.95
CA VAL A 78 18.78 1.85 7.28
C VAL A 78 17.68 0.81 7.40
N THR A 79 17.12 0.67 8.60
CA THR A 79 16.01 -0.24 8.85
C THR A 79 14.99 0.46 9.75
N PHE A 80 13.72 0.14 9.53
CA PHE A 80 12.61 0.62 10.33
C PHE A 80 11.86 -0.56 10.93
N LYS A 81 11.40 -0.40 12.16
CA LYS A 81 10.48 -1.36 12.78
C LYS A 81 9.06 -0.87 12.58
N LEU A 82 8.24 -1.68 11.92
CA LEU A 82 6.80 -1.47 11.86
C LEU A 82 6.19 -1.66 13.25
N VAL A 83 5.39 -0.70 13.69
CA VAL A 83 4.62 -0.75 14.94
C VAL A 83 3.17 -0.52 14.60
N GLY A 84 2.35 -1.57 14.73
CA GLY A 84 0.93 -1.51 14.40
C GLY A 84 0.10 -0.90 15.52
N ALA A 85 -0.84 -0.04 15.16
CA ALA A 85 -1.92 0.44 16.02
C ALA A 85 -3.22 0.44 15.23
N PRO A 86 -4.36 0.02 15.80
CA PRO A 86 -5.65 0.14 15.12
C PRO A 86 -5.99 1.62 14.91
N ILE A 87 -6.38 1.97 13.69
CA ILE A 87 -6.83 3.31 13.34
C ILE A 87 -8.13 3.23 12.53
N CYS A 88 -8.82 4.35 12.44
CA CYS A 88 -9.89 4.56 11.47
C CYS A 88 -9.30 5.36 10.30
N ASN A 89 -9.12 4.70 9.16
CA ASN A 89 -8.64 5.34 7.95
C ASN A 89 -9.85 5.74 7.10
N PRO A 90 -10.16 7.03 6.92
CA PRO A 90 -11.16 7.45 5.96
C PRO A 90 -10.74 7.04 4.54
N MET A 91 -11.70 7.11 3.62
CA MET A 91 -11.41 7.00 2.19
C MET A 91 -10.76 8.31 1.74
N ASP A 92 -9.60 8.19 1.11
CA ASP A 92 -8.82 9.33 0.62
C ASP A 92 -9.47 9.91 -0.66
N MET A 93 -9.23 11.19 -0.96
CA MET A 93 -9.73 11.83 -2.19
C MET A 93 -9.14 11.22 -3.47
N SER A 94 -8.04 10.48 -3.36
CA SER A 94 -7.43 9.72 -4.46
C SER A 94 -7.98 8.29 -4.61
N ASP A 95 -8.78 7.79 -3.67
CA ASP A 95 -9.42 6.47 -3.77
C ASP A 95 -10.62 6.58 -4.73
N ARG A 96 -10.66 5.74 -5.79
CA ARG A 96 -11.75 5.74 -6.78
C ARG A 96 -13.17 5.64 -6.19
N GLY A 97 -13.32 5.11 -4.98
CA GLY A 97 -14.62 4.99 -4.33
C GLY A 97 -15.15 6.29 -3.71
N ILE A 98 -14.35 7.36 -3.66
CA ILE A 98 -14.70 8.58 -2.92
C ILE A 98 -15.86 9.33 -3.56
N GLU A 99 -15.92 9.34 -4.90
CA GLU A 99 -16.99 10.01 -5.65
C GLU A 99 -18.35 9.38 -5.31
N ASP A 100 -18.45 8.05 -5.35
CA ASP A 100 -19.65 7.30 -4.97
C ASP A 100 -20.05 7.61 -3.52
N LEU A 101 -19.07 7.69 -2.60
CA LEU A 101 -19.33 7.97 -1.18
C LEU A 101 -19.83 9.41 -0.97
N ILE A 102 -19.28 10.39 -1.68
CA ILE A 102 -19.75 11.77 -1.65
C ILE A 102 -21.19 11.85 -2.17
N ASP A 103 -21.48 11.21 -3.30
CA ASP A 103 -22.82 11.17 -3.88
C ASP A 103 -23.84 10.52 -2.92
N GLU A 104 -23.49 9.40 -2.29
CA GLU A 104 -24.32 8.77 -1.26
C GLU A 104 -24.56 9.68 -0.04
N CYS A 105 -23.57 10.49 0.34
CA CYS A 105 -23.71 11.46 1.42
C CYS A 105 -24.64 12.61 1.02
N LEU A 106 -24.48 13.15 -0.19
CA LEU A 106 -25.33 14.23 -0.71
C LEU A 106 -26.78 13.78 -0.85
N ASP A 107 -27.02 12.56 -1.34
CA ASP A 107 -28.36 11.95 -1.43
C ASP A 107 -29.05 11.87 -0.06
N GLN A 108 -28.29 11.59 1.01
CA GLN A 108 -28.82 11.53 2.38
C GLN A 108 -29.10 12.92 2.96
N LEU A 109 -28.33 13.93 2.57
CA LEU A 109 -28.49 15.31 3.03
C LEU A 109 -29.56 16.09 2.25
N GLY A 110 -29.86 15.65 1.02
CA GLY A 110 -30.90 16.18 0.16
C GLY A 110 -30.45 17.31 -0.77
N ASP A 111 -31.37 17.75 -1.62
CA ASP A 111 -31.10 18.68 -2.74
C ASP A 111 -30.39 19.97 -2.31
N GLU A 112 -30.74 20.56 -1.16
CA GLU A 112 -30.09 21.79 -0.67
C GLU A 112 -28.58 21.60 -0.41
N ALA A 113 -28.17 20.42 0.06
CA ALA A 113 -26.77 20.11 0.29
C ALA A 113 -26.03 19.84 -1.02
N ARG A 114 -26.69 19.19 -1.99
CA ARG A 114 -26.12 18.98 -3.34
C ARG A 114 -25.94 20.31 -4.07
N ASP A 115 -26.95 21.17 -4.07
CA ASP A 115 -26.84 22.52 -4.64
C ASP A 115 -25.69 23.31 -3.99
N PHE A 116 -25.53 23.22 -2.66
CA PHE A 116 -24.41 23.85 -1.95
C PHE A 116 -23.05 23.26 -2.35
N TYR A 117 -22.97 21.93 -2.50
CA TYR A 117 -21.75 21.27 -2.96
C TYR A 117 -21.39 21.72 -4.38
N ASP A 118 -22.35 21.64 -5.31
CA ASP A 118 -22.15 22.02 -6.72
C ASP A 118 -21.76 23.50 -6.87
N ASP A 119 -22.30 24.40 -6.03
CA ASP A 119 -21.96 25.82 -6.03
C ASP A 119 -20.57 26.12 -5.45
N ASN A 120 -19.96 25.18 -4.71
CA ASN A 120 -18.70 25.37 -3.95
C ASN A 120 -17.73 24.18 -4.08
N ASP A 121 -17.82 23.42 -5.17
CA ASP A 121 -17.14 22.13 -5.37
C ASP A 121 -15.64 22.21 -5.08
N ALA A 122 -14.94 23.15 -5.71
CA ALA A 122 -13.50 23.32 -5.57
C ALA A 122 -13.06 23.61 -4.12
N ASP A 123 -13.78 24.49 -3.41
CA ASP A 123 -13.43 24.85 -2.02
C ASP A 123 -13.71 23.69 -1.06
N ILE A 124 -14.74 22.89 -1.34
CA ILE A 124 -15.09 21.72 -0.54
C ILE A 124 -14.10 20.59 -0.81
N ASP A 125 -13.73 20.34 -2.06
CA ASP A 125 -12.76 19.31 -2.42
C ASP A 125 -11.38 19.61 -1.81
N ASP A 126 -10.93 20.86 -1.83
CA ASP A 126 -9.70 21.30 -1.15
C ASP A 126 -9.78 21.01 0.37
N LEU A 127 -10.94 21.28 0.99
CA LEU A 127 -11.15 21.00 2.41
C LEU A 127 -11.18 19.50 2.72
N LEU A 128 -11.85 18.71 1.88
CA LEU A 128 -11.91 17.26 2.01
C LEU A 128 -10.51 16.64 1.84
N PHE A 129 -9.72 17.14 0.90
CA PHE A 129 -8.33 16.71 0.72
C PHE A 129 -7.50 16.94 1.99
N GLU A 130 -7.61 18.11 2.63
CA GLU A 130 -6.91 18.39 3.89
C GLU A 130 -7.41 17.53 5.07
N LEU A 131 -8.72 17.25 5.13
CA LEU A 131 -9.34 16.51 6.24
C LEU A 131 -9.15 15.00 6.14
N LEU A 132 -9.17 14.44 4.93
CA LEU A 132 -9.17 13.00 4.67
C LEU A 132 -7.78 12.45 4.35
N GLY A 133 -6.82 13.30 3.98
CA GLY A 133 -5.45 12.89 3.68
C GLY A 133 -4.76 12.25 4.89
N THR A 134 -4.59 10.93 4.85
CA THR A 134 -4.00 10.17 5.96
C THR A 134 -2.54 9.79 5.74
N GLY A 135 -2.11 9.59 4.50
CA GLY A 135 -0.75 9.14 4.16
C GLY A 135 -0.27 7.96 5.00
N GLY A 136 1.05 7.79 5.09
CA GLY A 136 1.70 6.86 6.00
C GLY A 136 1.58 5.38 5.61
N HIS A 137 2.15 4.52 6.46
CA HIS A 137 2.16 3.09 6.23
C HIS A 137 0.91 2.43 6.82
N LEU A 138 0.20 1.65 6.01
CA LEU A 138 -1.06 1.01 6.38
C LEU A 138 -1.03 -0.50 6.11
N LEU A 139 -1.87 -1.23 6.84
CA LEU A 139 -2.23 -2.61 6.56
C LEU A 139 -3.76 -2.66 6.49
N GLY A 140 -4.30 -3.00 5.32
CA GLY A 140 -5.71 -2.82 4.97
C GLY A 140 -6.10 -1.35 4.80
N GLY A 141 -7.39 -1.06 5.00
CA GLY A 141 -7.95 0.29 4.87
C GLY A 141 -8.14 0.75 3.42
N HIS A 142 -8.21 2.06 3.23
CA HIS A 142 -8.32 2.72 1.94
C HIS A 142 -6.95 3.21 1.48
N PRO A 143 -6.56 3.00 0.22
CA PRO A 143 -5.31 3.54 -0.30
C PRO A 143 -5.34 5.07 -0.42
N THR A 144 -4.15 5.67 -0.32
CA THR A 144 -3.86 7.04 -0.75
C THR A 144 -2.84 6.98 -1.89
N PHE A 145 -3.11 7.62 -3.03
CA PHE A 145 -2.21 7.68 -4.17
C PHE A 145 -1.64 9.09 -4.36
N THR A 146 -0.44 9.20 -4.93
CA THR A 146 0.13 10.52 -5.30
C THR A 146 -0.32 10.97 -6.69
N GLN A 147 -0.72 10.02 -7.53
CA GLN A 147 -1.29 10.21 -8.86
C GLN A 147 -2.71 9.62 -8.93
N ASN A 148 -3.10 9.07 -10.09
CA ASN A 148 -4.42 8.45 -10.28
C ASN A 148 -4.47 7.05 -9.64
N ASP A 149 -5.66 6.64 -9.22
CA ASP A 149 -5.91 5.31 -8.69
C ASP A 149 -5.62 4.22 -9.75
N PRO A 150 -4.63 3.35 -9.53
CA PRO A 150 -4.27 2.34 -10.51
C PRO A 150 -5.32 1.25 -10.68
N ARG A 151 -6.30 1.15 -9.78
CA ARG A 151 -7.43 0.22 -9.96
C ARG A 151 -8.29 0.60 -11.17
N ASP A 152 -8.19 1.81 -11.70
CA ASP A 152 -8.93 2.20 -12.91
C ASP A 152 -8.43 1.48 -14.18
N TRP A 153 -7.19 0.98 -14.17
CA TRP A 153 -6.61 0.24 -15.29
C TRP A 153 -6.03 -1.13 -14.92
N LEU A 154 -5.80 -1.41 -13.63
CA LEU A 154 -5.36 -2.71 -13.14
C LEU A 154 -6.54 -3.64 -12.79
N ASP A 155 -7.69 -3.10 -12.41
CA ASP A 155 -8.83 -3.89 -11.97
C ASP A 155 -9.70 -4.33 -13.15
N ASP A 156 -9.40 -5.50 -13.71
CA ASP A 156 -10.21 -6.14 -14.78
C ASP A 156 -11.37 -6.94 -14.16
N ASP A 157 -12.26 -6.24 -13.43
CA ASP A 157 -13.41 -6.78 -12.67
C ASP A 157 -13.05 -7.70 -11.47
N ASP A 158 -11.86 -7.55 -10.90
CA ASP A 158 -11.32 -8.40 -9.84
C ASP A 158 -11.61 -7.87 -8.40
N ASP A 159 -12.24 -6.70 -8.27
CA ASP A 159 -12.56 -6.04 -6.98
C ASP A 159 -11.28 -5.91 -6.13
N LEU A 160 -10.29 -5.23 -6.70
CA LEU A 160 -9.01 -4.98 -6.04
C LEU A 160 -9.18 -4.12 -4.78
N VAL A 161 -8.61 -4.59 -3.69
CA VAL A 161 -8.56 -3.91 -2.39
C VAL A 161 -7.13 -3.77 -1.89
N GLN A 162 -6.89 -2.80 -1.02
CA GLN A 162 -5.59 -2.63 -0.36
C GLN A 162 -5.35 -3.75 0.66
N LEU A 163 -4.21 -4.42 0.51
CA LEU A 163 -3.62 -5.28 1.54
C LEU A 163 -2.65 -4.48 2.42
N ALA A 164 -1.77 -3.67 1.82
CA ALA A 164 -0.80 -2.87 2.55
C ALA A 164 -0.37 -1.61 1.77
N GLN A 165 0.09 -0.59 2.49
CA GLN A 165 0.61 0.67 1.98
C GLN A 165 1.96 0.98 2.63
N ILE A 166 2.92 1.43 1.82
CA ILE A 166 4.26 1.82 2.23
C ILE A 166 4.53 3.22 1.69
N ASP A 167 4.40 4.22 2.56
CA ASP A 167 4.74 5.60 2.25
C ASP A 167 6.24 5.86 2.32
N SER A 168 6.71 6.92 1.67
CA SER A 168 8.07 7.41 1.84
C SER A 168 8.30 7.93 3.26
N ILE A 169 9.52 7.75 3.75
CA ILE A 169 10.01 8.32 5.01
C ILE A 169 11.08 9.35 4.65
N GLU A 170 10.76 10.62 4.86
CA GLU A 170 11.60 11.76 4.50
C GLU A 170 13.10 11.53 4.82
N PHE A 171 13.94 11.73 3.81
CA PHE A 171 15.40 11.57 3.86
C PHE A 171 15.93 10.19 4.27
N SER A 172 15.10 9.16 4.39
CA SER A 172 15.55 7.84 4.87
C SER A 172 15.11 6.68 3.97
N MET A 173 13.88 6.72 3.50
CA MET A 173 13.33 5.75 2.54
C MET A 173 12.45 6.52 1.54
N MET A 174 12.76 6.48 0.26
CA MET A 174 12.08 7.26 -0.77
C MET A 174 11.69 6.41 -1.96
N LEU A 175 10.41 6.39 -2.30
CA LEU A 175 9.92 5.84 -3.56
C LEU A 175 9.87 6.97 -4.58
N GLY A 176 10.82 7.05 -5.51
CA GLY A 176 10.89 8.15 -6.49
C GLY A 176 11.00 9.52 -5.81
N ASP A 177 10.13 10.47 -6.19
CA ASP A 177 10.03 11.79 -5.56
C ASP A 177 8.91 11.81 -4.51
N ASN A 178 9.21 11.26 -3.33
CA ASN A 178 8.26 11.19 -2.19
C ASN A 178 6.94 10.47 -2.51
N GLY A 179 7.08 9.33 -3.17
CA GLY A 179 5.98 8.48 -3.57
C GLY A 179 5.50 7.47 -2.52
N ILE A 180 4.53 6.66 -2.94
CA ILE A 180 3.84 5.69 -2.10
C ILE A 180 3.62 4.38 -2.85
N GLY A 181 3.77 3.26 -2.14
CA GLY A 181 3.65 1.91 -2.69
C GLY A 181 2.50 1.14 -2.06
N HIS A 182 1.81 0.34 -2.86
CA HIS A 182 0.62 -0.41 -2.47
C HIS A 182 0.74 -1.87 -2.86
N ILE A 183 0.31 -2.75 -1.96
CA ILE A 183 -0.05 -4.12 -2.32
C ILE A 183 -1.56 -4.14 -2.48
N LEU A 184 -2.03 -4.36 -3.71
CA LEU A 184 -3.43 -4.53 -4.05
C LEU A 184 -3.71 -6.01 -4.29
N ILE A 185 -4.91 -6.48 -3.94
CA ILE A 185 -5.28 -7.88 -4.07
C ILE A 185 -6.79 -8.00 -4.32
N PRO A 186 -7.25 -8.95 -5.16
CA PRO A 186 -8.68 -9.25 -5.30
C PRO A 186 -9.30 -9.61 -3.94
N ARG A 187 -10.50 -9.09 -3.66
CA ARG A 187 -11.15 -9.28 -2.35
C ARG A 187 -11.37 -10.76 -2.01
N ASP A 188 -11.69 -11.59 -2.99
CA ASP A 188 -11.87 -13.03 -2.82
C ASP A 188 -10.55 -13.74 -2.52
N ALA A 189 -9.47 -13.34 -3.18
CA ALA A 189 -8.12 -13.82 -2.94
C ALA A 189 -7.63 -13.43 -1.55
N LEU A 190 -7.91 -12.22 -1.07
CA LEU A 190 -7.63 -11.81 0.31
C LEU A 190 -8.33 -12.73 1.33
N ARG A 191 -9.62 -13.01 1.12
CA ARG A 191 -10.39 -13.92 1.99
C ARG A 191 -9.84 -15.35 1.99
N ALA A 192 -9.32 -15.81 0.85
CA ALA A 192 -8.69 -17.12 0.71
C ALA A 192 -7.20 -17.12 1.13
N TRP A 193 -6.64 -15.94 1.42
CA TRP A 193 -5.21 -15.71 1.62
C TRP A 193 -4.33 -16.20 0.46
N ASP A 194 -4.79 -15.99 -0.78
CA ASP A 194 -4.08 -16.33 -2.01
C ASP A 194 -3.34 -15.12 -2.57
N LEU A 195 -2.06 -14.99 -2.19
CA LEU A 195 -1.22 -13.88 -2.63
C LEU A 195 -0.73 -13.99 -4.08
N SER A 196 -1.03 -15.09 -4.79
CA SER A 196 -0.58 -15.25 -6.19
C SER A 196 -1.23 -14.25 -7.17
N ARG A 197 -2.33 -13.63 -6.74
CA ARG A 197 -3.06 -12.57 -7.45
C ARG A 197 -2.83 -11.17 -6.87
N ALA A 198 -2.00 -11.05 -5.83
CA ALA A 198 -1.63 -9.75 -5.30
C ALA A 198 -0.69 -9.05 -6.29
N VAL A 199 -0.82 -7.74 -6.42
CA VAL A 199 0.03 -6.90 -7.26
C VAL A 199 0.65 -5.80 -6.40
N TYR A 200 1.91 -5.49 -6.67
CA TYR A 200 2.54 -4.30 -6.12
C TYR A 200 2.56 -3.19 -7.18
N GLN A 201 2.10 -2.02 -6.80
CA GLN A 201 2.09 -0.80 -7.61
C GLN A 201 2.59 0.36 -6.76
N TRP A 202 3.30 1.31 -7.37
CA TRP A 202 3.73 2.53 -6.69
C TRP A 202 3.66 3.71 -7.65
N ASP A 203 3.56 4.91 -7.10
CA ASP A 203 3.60 6.18 -7.81
C ASP A 203 4.38 7.23 -7.01
N CYS A 204 4.70 8.36 -7.62
CA CYS A 204 5.30 9.51 -6.92
C CYS A 204 4.85 10.84 -7.56
N TYR A 205 5.16 11.96 -6.90
CA TYR A 205 4.83 13.31 -7.38
C TYR A 205 5.57 13.71 -8.67
#